data_AF-A0A438DPQ2-F1
#
_entry.id   AF-A0A438DPQ2-F1
#
_cell.length_a   1.000
_cell.length_b   1.000
_cell.length_c   1.000
_cell.angle_alpha   90.00
_cell.angle_beta   90.00
_cell.angle_gamma   90.00
#
_symmetry.space_group_name_H-M   'P 1'
#
loop_
_entity.id
_entity.type
_entity.pdbx_description
1 polymer ?
#
loop_
_entity_poly.entity_id
_entity_poly.type
_entity_poly.pdbx_seq_one_letter_code
_entity_poly.pdbx_strand_id
1 'polypeptide(L)'
;MSTCGEFQSANRLRRIKVLQKNDLKLVQLMEEVKKSSKPDFVLSDDGVLRFRIRLYVPNDGDLRRNLLEEAHCSKLVNHPRGTNMYKDLRQNYWWSGMKRDIEQFVA
;
A
#
# COMPACT_ATOMS: atom_id res chain seq x y z
N MET A 1 -13.44 -20.89 -12.91
CA MET A 1 -12.05 -20.39 -12.83
C MET A 1 -12.04 -19.19 -11.91
N SER A 2 -11.28 -19.27 -10.83
CA SER A 2 -11.48 -18.52 -9.57
C SER A 2 -11.00 -17.07 -9.63
N THR A 3 -11.92 -16.11 -9.55
CA THR A 3 -11.64 -14.66 -9.42
C THR A 3 -11.46 -14.24 -7.94
N CYS A 4 -10.66 -14.98 -7.18
CA CYS A 4 -10.40 -14.62 -5.78
C CYS A 4 -9.41 -13.44 -5.65
N GLY A 5 -8.41 -13.36 -6.54
CA GLY A 5 -7.38 -12.31 -6.51
C GLY A 5 -7.82 -10.92 -6.96
N GLU A 6 -8.74 -10.83 -7.93
CA GLU A 6 -9.26 -9.55 -8.43
C GLU A 6 -10.23 -8.89 -7.44
N PHE A 7 -11.05 -9.68 -6.75
CA PHE A 7 -12.03 -9.18 -5.78
C PHE A 7 -11.36 -8.61 -4.51
N GLN A 8 -10.28 -9.25 -4.03
CA GLN A 8 -9.47 -8.77 -2.90
C GLN A 8 -8.77 -7.43 -3.21
N SER A 9 -8.25 -7.30 -4.43
CA SER A 9 -7.54 -6.10 -4.89
C SER A 9 -8.47 -4.89 -5.05
N ALA A 10 -9.68 -5.09 -5.59
CA ALA A 10 -10.67 -4.03 -5.75
C ALA A 10 -11.23 -3.53 -4.40
N ASN A 11 -11.49 -4.44 -3.45
CA ASN A 11 -11.94 -4.07 -2.11
C ASN A 11 -10.88 -3.23 -1.37
N ARG A 12 -9.61 -3.64 -1.49
CA ARG A 12 -8.47 -2.96 -0.88
C ARG A 12 -8.28 -1.54 -1.41
N LEU A 13 -8.31 -1.38 -2.74
CA LEU A 13 -8.19 -0.07 -3.36
C LEU A 13 -9.30 0.87 -2.87
N ARG A 14 -10.55 0.37 -2.78
CA ARG A 14 -11.67 1.13 -2.25
C ARG A 14 -11.43 1.57 -0.80
N ARG A 15 -10.95 0.66 0.06
CA ARG A 15 -10.64 0.99 1.46
C ARG A 15 -9.51 2.02 1.57
N ILE A 16 -8.42 1.84 0.81
CA ILE A 16 -7.31 2.80 0.78
C ILE A 16 -7.82 4.18 0.35
N LYS A 17 -8.61 4.25 -0.72
CA LYS A 17 -9.18 5.50 -1.22
C LYS A 17 -10.02 6.23 -0.17
N VAL A 18 -10.86 5.51 0.57
CA VAL A 18 -11.66 6.09 1.65
C VAL A 18 -10.77 6.61 2.78
N LEU A 19 -9.79 5.81 3.21
CA LEU A 19 -8.86 6.19 4.28
C LEU A 19 -7.99 7.39 3.89
N GLN A 20 -7.53 7.47 2.64
CA GLN A 20 -6.77 8.61 2.13
C GLN A 20 -7.57 9.92 2.18
N LYS A 21 -8.87 9.86 1.84
CA LYS A 21 -9.76 11.03 1.86
C LYS A 21 -10.11 11.49 3.28
N ASN A 22 -10.06 10.57 4.25
CA ASN A 22 -10.35 10.87 5.65
C ASN A 22 -9.10 11.30 6.44
N ASP A 23 -7.90 11.08 5.91
CA ASP A 23 -6.66 11.49 6.54
C ASP A 23 -6.29 12.92 6.10
N LEU A 24 -6.43 13.88 7.03
CA LEU A 24 -6.14 15.29 6.79
C LEU A 24 -4.72 15.52 6.25
N LYS A 25 -3.73 14.74 6.68
CA LYS A 25 -2.34 14.88 6.20
C LYS A 25 -2.22 14.44 4.75
N LEU A 26 -2.94 13.39 4.35
CA LEU A 26 -2.94 12.91 2.98
C LEU A 26 -3.74 13.82 2.06
N VAL A 27 -4.86 14.38 2.54
CA VAL A 27 -5.62 15.40 1.80
C VAL A 27 -4.76 16.64 1.55
N GLN A 28 -4.03 17.13 2.56
CA GLN A 28 -3.08 18.25 2.37
C GLN A 28 -2.00 17.90 1.36
N LEU A 29 -1.43 16.69 1.43
CA LEU A 29 -0.42 16.22 0.49
C LEU A 29 -0.98 16.13 -0.94
N MET A 30 -2.22 15.70 -1.13
CA MET A 30 -2.88 15.69 -2.44
C MET A 30 -3.01 17.11 -3.02
N GLU A 31 -3.31 18.11 -2.19
CA GLU A 31 -3.36 19.52 -2.62
C GLU A 31 -1.97 20.06 -2.98
N GLU A 32 -0.92 19.67 -2.26
CA GLU A 32 0.47 19.99 -2.62
C GLU A 32 0.89 19.35 -3.96
N VAL A 33 0.44 18.12 -4.21
CA VAL A 33 0.68 17.41 -5.49
C VAL A 33 -0.01 18.11 -6.64
N LYS A 34 -1.26 18.57 -6.46
CA LYS A 34 -1.97 19.37 -7.48
C LYS A 34 -1.27 20.69 -7.79
N LYS A 35 -0.56 21.26 -6.81
CA LYS A 35 0.26 22.47 -6.95
C LYS A 35 1.66 22.17 -7.51
N SER A 36 1.92 20.94 -7.95
CA SER A 36 3.21 20.48 -8.48
C SER A 36 4.40 20.65 -7.51
N SER A 37 4.15 20.71 -6.21
CA SER A 37 5.19 20.91 -5.19
C SER A 37 5.90 19.60 -4.77
N LYS A 38 5.36 18.45 -5.19
CA LYS A 38 5.83 17.10 -4.80
C LYS A 38 5.98 16.19 -6.03
N PRO A 39 7.11 16.23 -6.75
CA PRO A 39 7.27 15.52 -8.04
C PRO A 39 7.29 13.99 -7.92
N ASP A 40 7.66 13.44 -6.76
CA ASP A 40 7.63 11.98 -6.55
C ASP A 40 6.21 11.44 -6.27
N PHE A 41 5.23 12.31 -6.03
CA PHE A 41 3.87 11.93 -5.72
C PHE A 41 2.96 12.22 -6.91
N VAL A 42 2.06 11.29 -7.18
CA VAL A 42 1.13 11.35 -8.30
C VAL A 42 -0.28 11.14 -7.77
N LEU A 43 -1.19 12.03 -8.13
CA LEU A 43 -2.62 11.84 -7.91
C LEU A 43 -3.18 11.15 -9.16
N SER A 44 -3.75 9.95 -8.99
CA SER A 44 -4.39 9.23 -10.09
C SER A 44 -5.73 9.87 -10.45
N ASP A 45 -6.25 9.59 -11.65
CA ASP A 45 -7.54 10.11 -12.13
C ASP A 45 -8.71 9.72 -11.21
N ASP A 46 -8.62 8.54 -10.60
CA ASP A 46 -9.56 8.06 -9.60
C ASP A 46 -9.40 8.75 -8.22
N GLY A 47 -8.50 9.72 -8.08
CA GLY A 47 -8.28 10.50 -6.86
C GLY A 47 -7.51 9.74 -5.77
N VAL A 48 -6.74 8.73 -6.15
CA VAL A 48 -5.88 7.96 -5.24
C VAL A 48 -4.45 8.48 -5.31
N LEU A 49 -3.87 8.74 -4.14
CA LEU A 49 -2.48 9.18 -4.01
C LEU A 49 -1.53 7.99 -4.21
N ARG A 50 -0.52 8.20 -5.04
CA ARG A 50 0.57 7.27 -5.31
C ARG A 50 1.93 7.93 -5.10
N PHE A 51 2.90 7.14 -4.68
CA PHE A 51 4.31 7.52 -4.72
C PHE A 51 4.93 6.86 -5.95
N ARG A 52 5.22 7.65 -6.98
CA ARG A 52 5.57 7.17 -8.33
C ARG A 52 4.48 6.22 -8.84
N ILE A 53 4.82 4.95 -9.05
CA ILE A 53 3.89 3.90 -9.50
C ILE A 53 3.19 3.16 -8.36
N ARG A 54 3.54 3.44 -7.09
CA ARG A 54 3.14 2.64 -5.92
C ARG A 54 1.98 3.29 -5.19
N LEU A 55 1.00 2.50 -4.75
CA LEU A 55 -0.15 2.97 -4.01
C LEU A 55 0.24 3.43 -2.61
N TYR A 56 -0.14 4.65 -2.22
CA TYR A 56 0.15 5.15 -0.88
C TYR A 56 -0.81 4.53 0.13
N VAL A 57 -0.31 3.80 1.12
CA VAL A 57 -1.11 3.16 2.16
C VAL A 57 -1.18 4.07 3.41
N PRO A 58 -2.37 4.54 3.82
CA PRO A 58 -2.55 5.35 5.02
C PRO A 58 -2.06 4.66 6.30
N ASN A 59 -2.00 5.41 7.40
CA ASN A 59 -1.64 4.86 8.71
C ASN A 59 -2.83 4.15 9.37
N ASP A 60 -3.25 3.03 8.76
CA ASP A 60 -4.28 2.14 9.28
C ASP A 60 -3.63 0.80 9.65
N GLY A 61 -3.67 0.47 10.94
CA GLY A 61 -2.98 -0.70 11.50
C GLY A 61 -3.48 -2.02 10.93
N ASP A 62 -4.80 -2.17 10.80
CA ASP A 62 -5.44 -3.35 10.23
C ASP A 62 -5.08 -3.52 8.75
N LEU A 63 -5.12 -2.45 7.96
CA LEU A 63 -4.80 -2.48 6.54
C LEU A 63 -3.34 -2.85 6.29
N ARG A 64 -2.42 -2.24 7.04
CA ARG A 64 -0.99 -2.57 6.95
C ARG A 64 -0.72 -3.99 7.41
N ARG A 65 -1.35 -4.45 8.50
CA ARG A 65 -1.25 -5.83 8.98
C ARG A 65 -1.75 -6.83 7.94
N ASN A 66 -2.94 -6.63 7.38
CA ASN A 66 -3.49 -7.50 6.33
C ASN A 66 -2.57 -7.60 5.10
N LEU A 67 -1.96 -6.47 4.69
CA LEU A 67 -0.96 -6.46 3.62
C LEU A 67 0.28 -7.30 3.97
N LEU A 68 0.78 -7.19 5.19
CA LEU A 68 1.91 -7.96 5.69
C LEU A 68 1.58 -9.46 5.76
N GLU A 69 0.42 -9.81 6.29
CA GLU A 69 -0.07 -11.19 6.39
C GLU A 69 -0.24 -11.83 5.01
N GLU A 70 -0.81 -11.12 4.05
CA GLU A 70 -0.94 -11.63 2.67
C GLU A 70 0.43 -11.87 2.03
N ALA A 71 1.37 -10.94 2.18
CA ALA A 71 2.73 -11.10 1.68
C ALA A 71 3.49 -12.25 2.39
N HIS A 72 3.17 -12.51 3.66
CA HIS A 72 3.72 -13.63 4.40
C HIS A 72 3.13 -14.97 3.94
N CYS A 73 1.81 -15.07 3.79
CA CYS A 73 1.12 -16.27 3.33
C CYS A 73 1.46 -16.63 1.88
N SER A 74 1.58 -15.65 0.98
CA SER A 74 1.99 -15.87 -0.42
C SER A 74 3.35 -16.58 -0.53
N LYS A 75 4.27 -16.30 0.40
CA LYS A 75 5.58 -16.97 0.46
C LYS A 75 5.49 -18.43 0.86
N LEU A 76 4.62 -18.75 1.83
CA LEU A 76 4.43 -20.13 2.28
C LEU A 76 3.94 -21.03 1.14
N VAL A 77 3.18 -20.47 0.20
CA VAL A 77 2.62 -21.20 -0.95
C VAL A 77 3.61 -21.30 -2.12
N ASN A 78 4.39 -20.24 -2.41
CA ASN A 78 5.12 -20.14 -3.68
C ASN A 78 6.61 -20.55 -3.61
N HIS A 79 7.29 -20.49 -2.47
CA HIS A 79 8.59 -21.13 -2.22
C HIS A 79 9.16 -20.73 -0.83
N PRO A 80 9.72 -21.67 -0.04
CA PRO A 80 10.37 -21.35 1.25
C PRO A 80 11.70 -20.57 1.13
N ARG A 81 12.13 -20.18 -0.07
CA ARG A 81 13.44 -19.56 -0.31
C ARG A 81 13.36 -18.03 -0.34
N GLY A 82 13.53 -17.42 0.83
CA GLY A 82 14.13 -16.08 0.95
C GLY A 82 13.19 -14.90 1.17
N THR A 83 12.87 -14.61 2.43
CA THR A 83 12.99 -13.31 3.13
C THR A 83 12.90 -11.97 2.35
N ASN A 84 12.03 -11.80 1.36
CA ASN A 84 11.82 -10.48 0.79
C ASN A 84 10.36 -10.00 0.66
N MET A 85 9.61 -10.05 1.78
CA MET A 85 8.27 -9.43 1.88
C MET A 85 8.33 -7.95 1.49
N TYR A 86 9.45 -7.30 1.80
CA TYR A 86 9.72 -5.94 1.37
C TYR A 86 9.77 -5.80 -0.15
N LYS A 87 10.38 -6.74 -0.89
CA LYS A 87 10.37 -6.68 -2.37
C LYS A 87 8.97 -6.83 -2.92
N ASP A 88 8.17 -7.75 -2.41
CA ASP A 88 6.81 -7.99 -2.89
C ASP A 88 5.91 -6.78 -2.62
N LEU A 89 5.90 -6.29 -1.38
CA LEU A 89 5.04 -5.19 -1.00
C LEU A 89 5.51 -3.87 -1.63
N ARG A 90 6.82 -3.59 -1.67
CA ARG A 90 7.32 -2.32 -2.20
C ARG A 90 7.09 -2.16 -3.70
N GLN A 91 6.79 -3.22 -4.45
CA GLN A 91 6.50 -3.10 -5.87
C GLN A 91 5.18 -2.36 -6.11
N ASN A 92 4.18 -2.62 -5.28
CA ASN A 92 2.83 -2.12 -5.47
C ASN A 92 2.41 -1.08 -4.42
N TYR A 93 3.01 -1.10 -3.23
CA TYR A 93 2.60 -0.28 -2.08
C TYR A 93 3.75 0.56 -1.53
N TRP A 94 3.39 1.66 -0.88
CA TRP A 94 4.30 2.53 -0.16
C TRP A 94 3.61 3.07 1.11
N TRP A 95 4.27 3.04 2.27
CA TRP A 95 3.87 3.83 3.45
C TRP A 95 5.07 4.22 4.31
N SER A 96 4.89 5.23 5.17
CA SER A 96 5.96 5.76 6.00
C SER A 96 6.30 4.76 7.09
N GLY A 97 7.55 4.34 7.14
CA GLY A 97 7.98 3.32 8.10
C GLY A 97 7.78 1.88 7.62
N MET A 98 7.45 1.65 6.35
CA MET A 98 7.24 0.31 5.78
C MET A 98 8.32 -0.72 6.13
N LYS A 99 9.60 -0.33 6.07
CA LYS A 99 10.70 -1.24 6.43
C LYS A 99 10.62 -1.66 7.91
N ARG A 100 10.35 -0.71 8.81
CA ARG A 100 10.24 -0.94 10.25
C ARG A 100 9.03 -1.81 10.59
N ASP A 101 7.89 -1.57 9.94
CA ASP A 101 6.67 -2.36 10.16
C ASP A 101 6.89 -3.82 9.71
N ILE A 102 7.64 -4.05 8.62
CA ILE A 102 8.02 -5.39 8.17
C ILE A 102 8.99 -6.05 9.15
N GLU A 103 10.01 -5.33 9.63
CA GLU A 103 10.97 -5.83 10.62
C GLU A 103 10.25 -6.25 11.92
N GLN A 104 9.30 -5.45 12.39
CA GLN A 104 8.48 -5.78 13.57
C GLN A 104 7.53 -6.95 13.35
N PHE A 105 7.04 -7.16 12.13
CA PHE A 105 6.15 -8.28 11.82
C PHE A 105 6.90 -9.62 11.69
N VAL A 106 8.17 -9.58 11.27
CA VAL A 106 9.01 -10.78 11.07
C VAL A 106 9.82 -11.15 12.32
N ALA A 107 10.08 -10.18 13.20
CA ALA A 107 10.78 -10.38 14.48
C ALA A 107 10.00 -11.32 15.41
#